data_AF-A0A3M8CQD9-F1
#
_entry.id   AF-A0A3M8CQD9-F1
#
_cell.length_a   1.000
_cell.length_b   1.000
_cell.length_c   1.000
_cell.angle_alpha   90.00
_cell.angle_beta   90.00
_cell.angle_gamma   90.00
#
_symmetry.space_group_name_H-M   'P 1'
#
loop_
_entity.id
_entity.type
_entity.pdbx_description
1 polymer ?
#
loop_
_entity_poly.entity_id
_entity_poly.type
_entity_poly.pdbx_seq_one_letter_code
_entity_poly.pdbx_strand_id
1 'polypeptide(L)'
;MRRLLFSLLIFILLMALSGCTWLQTKETALSGTIEADEWPIVAEVGGLVTKVAAEEGTHVTKGQLLAQIDPRVYEHQAAEAKALLDQSTAKWEEAKAGSRNASIQKGIAAVQQADANLQVAKARKKQADAGISRAQEQLEQVRAQWKGAEQTLAFQQNRLHEATALFEKGAISKKDLETQQEAVSQARTQVAQLAAQAASAEAQYESAKGEAAAAVAQTETASAQQAGAVADLDLLQEGSTGYAIRALLAAQQQAQAKLDQAELQLEKTKITAPADGILLRSSVTEGEVAKVGANLFAMMKADKLKLKVYIPEDRLNRVSKGQQVGIQVDAYPGETFIGTITHIAEKAEFTPKNVQTPDERTKLVFAVTITITEGLDKLKAGMPADVLLPDEGGEE
;
A
#
# COMPACT_ATOMS: atom_id res chain seq x y z
N MET A 1 -74.42 -38.10 -84.38
CA MET A 1 -74.16 -37.74 -82.96
C MET A 1 -72.88 -38.32 -82.36
N ARG A 2 -72.20 -39.31 -82.97
CA ARG A 2 -71.00 -39.96 -82.40
C ARG A 2 -69.66 -39.22 -82.65
N ARG A 3 -69.61 -38.26 -83.58
CA ARG A 3 -68.44 -37.39 -83.84
C ARG A 3 -68.40 -36.12 -82.97
N LEU A 4 -69.56 -35.64 -82.49
CA LEU A 4 -69.65 -34.49 -81.57
C LEU A 4 -69.24 -34.84 -80.14
N LEU A 5 -69.53 -36.06 -79.66
CA LEU A 5 -69.05 -36.52 -78.34
C LEU A 5 -67.53 -36.71 -78.30
N PHE A 6 -66.88 -37.08 -79.41
CA PHE A 6 -65.44 -37.31 -79.44
C PHE A 6 -64.64 -35.99 -79.46
N SER A 7 -65.14 -34.96 -80.14
CA SER A 7 -64.55 -33.61 -80.06
C SER A 7 -64.76 -32.96 -78.69
N LEU A 8 -65.87 -33.22 -78.00
CA LEU A 8 -66.10 -32.70 -76.64
C LEU A 8 -65.16 -33.37 -75.62
N LEU A 9 -64.89 -34.68 -75.77
CA LEU A 9 -63.97 -35.41 -74.89
C LEU A 9 -62.50 -35.00 -75.10
N ILE A 10 -62.09 -34.70 -76.34
CA ILE A 10 -60.74 -34.20 -76.64
C ILE A 10 -60.55 -32.76 -76.14
N PHE A 11 -61.61 -31.93 -76.17
CA PHE A 11 -61.54 -30.57 -75.66
C PHE A 11 -61.48 -30.53 -74.11
N ILE A 12 -62.20 -31.42 -73.42
CA ILE A 12 -62.12 -31.58 -71.96
C ILE A 12 -60.77 -32.19 -71.53
N LEU A 13 -60.20 -33.09 -72.33
CA LEU A 13 -58.87 -33.65 -72.07
C LEU A 13 -57.76 -32.59 -72.30
N LEU A 14 -57.88 -31.71 -73.30
CA LEU A 14 -56.93 -30.59 -73.48
C LEU A 14 -57.05 -29.51 -72.40
N MET A 15 -58.24 -29.28 -71.83
CA MET A 15 -58.45 -28.32 -70.75
C MET A 15 -57.97 -28.82 -69.38
N ALA A 16 -57.85 -30.13 -69.17
CA ALA A 16 -57.30 -30.73 -67.97
C ALA A 16 -55.75 -30.80 -67.94
N LEU A 17 -55.09 -30.45 -69.06
CA LEU A 17 -53.63 -30.49 -69.24
C LEU A 17 -52.97 -29.10 -69.26
N SER A 18 -53.72 -28.02 -69.01
CA SER A 18 -53.19 -26.65 -68.90
C SER A 18 -53.67 -26.02 -67.60
N GLY A 19 -52.85 -26.06 -66.54
CA GLY A 19 -53.18 -25.34 -65.31
C GLY A 19 -52.46 -25.73 -64.02
N CYS A 20 -51.47 -26.63 -64.04
CA CYS A 20 -50.45 -26.67 -62.98
C CYS A 20 -49.20 -25.96 -63.49
N THR A 21 -49.26 -24.63 -63.59
CA THR A 21 -48.06 -23.82 -63.43
C THR A 21 -47.96 -23.49 -61.95
N TRP A 22 -47.43 -24.43 -61.18
CA TRP A 22 -46.80 -24.08 -59.92
C TRP A 22 -45.65 -23.16 -60.32
N LEU A 23 -45.83 -21.85 -60.11
CA LEU A 23 -44.73 -20.89 -60.17
C LEU A 23 -43.73 -21.36 -59.13
N GLN A 24 -42.75 -22.13 -59.57
CA GLN A 24 -41.48 -22.19 -58.90
C GLN A 24 -40.84 -20.84 -59.17
N THR A 25 -41.18 -19.86 -58.33
CA THR A 25 -40.40 -18.64 -58.19
C THR A 25 -38.97 -19.10 -58.05
N LYS A 26 -38.17 -18.87 -59.09
CA LYS A 26 -36.72 -18.92 -58.97
C LYS A 26 -36.38 -17.73 -58.08
N GLU A 27 -36.54 -17.91 -56.78
CA GLU A 27 -35.89 -17.06 -55.79
C GLU A 27 -34.41 -17.09 -56.18
N THR A 28 -33.92 -15.94 -56.65
CA THR A 28 -32.53 -15.85 -57.07
C THR A 28 -31.70 -15.72 -55.82
N ALA A 29 -31.43 -16.87 -55.21
CA ALA A 29 -30.61 -17.02 -54.03
C ALA A 29 -29.25 -16.33 -54.28
N LEU A 30 -28.88 -15.44 -53.35
CA LEU A 30 -27.60 -14.74 -53.39
C LEU A 30 -26.60 -15.52 -52.55
N SER A 31 -25.65 -16.17 -53.22
CA SER A 31 -24.66 -16.99 -52.54
C SER A 31 -23.58 -16.16 -51.86
N GLY A 32 -23.22 -16.58 -50.65
CA GLY A 32 -22.12 -16.04 -49.87
C GLY A 32 -21.39 -17.13 -49.09
N THR A 33 -20.52 -16.70 -48.18
CA THR A 33 -19.76 -17.61 -47.33
C THR A 33 -19.89 -17.19 -45.88
N ILE A 34 -20.10 -18.18 -45.01
CA ILE A 34 -20.11 -17.97 -43.56
C ILE A 34 -18.66 -17.74 -43.10
N GLU A 35 -18.38 -16.58 -42.53
CA GLU A 35 -17.12 -16.17 -41.94
C GLU A 35 -17.25 -16.09 -40.41
N ALA A 36 -16.13 -16.29 -39.73
CA ALA A 36 -15.98 -16.11 -38.29
C ALA A 36 -15.06 -14.93 -38.01
N ASP A 37 -15.41 -14.10 -37.02
CA ASP A 37 -14.46 -13.14 -36.48
C ASP A 37 -13.38 -13.89 -35.69
N GLU A 38 -12.14 -13.83 -36.16
CA GLU A 38 -10.99 -14.42 -35.48
C GLU A 38 -10.49 -13.51 -34.36
N TRP A 39 -10.45 -14.02 -33.12
CA TRP A 39 -9.78 -13.39 -32.00
C TRP A 39 -8.39 -14.01 -31.84
N PRO A 40 -7.29 -13.28 -32.13
CA PRO A 40 -5.94 -13.76 -31.89
C PRO A 40 -5.64 -13.82 -30.38
N ILE A 41 -5.15 -14.97 -29.93
CA ILE A 41 -4.63 -15.19 -28.57
C ILE A 41 -3.11 -15.15 -28.67
N VAL A 42 -2.52 -14.13 -28.05
CA VAL A 42 -1.09 -13.83 -28.17
C VAL A 42 -0.33 -14.18 -26.90
N ALA A 43 0.96 -14.48 -27.05
CA ALA A 43 1.86 -14.65 -25.92
C ALA A 43 2.21 -13.28 -25.31
N GLU A 44 1.87 -13.05 -24.04
CA GLU A 44 2.28 -11.83 -23.32
C GLU A 44 3.71 -11.92 -22.77
N VAL A 45 4.23 -13.14 -22.61
CA VAL A 45 5.60 -13.45 -22.17
C VAL A 45 6.26 -14.40 -23.16
N GLY A 46 7.59 -14.42 -23.21
CA GLY A 46 8.35 -15.25 -24.15
C GLY A 46 9.02 -16.43 -23.47
N GLY A 47 9.10 -17.58 -24.14
CA GLY A 47 9.76 -18.75 -23.59
C GLY A 47 9.44 -20.02 -24.35
N LEU A 48 9.98 -21.14 -23.87
CA LEU A 48 9.71 -22.46 -24.44
C LEU A 48 8.27 -22.88 -24.14
N VAL A 49 7.53 -23.28 -25.15
CA VAL A 49 6.19 -23.85 -24.99
C VAL A 49 6.35 -25.31 -24.55
N THR A 50 5.98 -25.59 -23.30
CA THR A 50 6.14 -26.90 -22.67
C THR A 50 4.93 -27.80 -22.86
N LYS A 51 3.77 -27.20 -23.12
CA LYS A 51 2.51 -27.92 -23.30
C LYS A 51 1.56 -27.16 -24.21
N VAL A 52 0.90 -27.87 -25.11
CA VAL A 52 -0.27 -27.40 -25.89
C VAL A 52 -1.44 -28.30 -25.52
N ALA A 53 -2.41 -27.75 -24.79
CA ALA A 53 -3.50 -28.50 -24.17
C ALA A 53 -4.81 -28.50 -24.98
N ALA A 54 -4.87 -27.73 -26.07
CA ALA A 54 -6.06 -27.62 -26.90
C ALA A 54 -5.70 -27.67 -28.39
N GLU A 55 -6.50 -28.42 -29.15
CA GLU A 55 -6.33 -28.63 -30.58
C GLU A 55 -7.33 -27.81 -31.40
N GLU A 56 -7.06 -27.65 -32.69
CA GLU A 56 -7.98 -27.01 -33.62
C GLU A 56 -9.36 -27.71 -33.63
N GLY A 57 -10.42 -26.93 -33.71
CA GLY A 57 -11.81 -27.41 -33.64
C GLY A 57 -12.31 -27.70 -32.22
N THR A 58 -11.47 -27.58 -31.19
CA THR A 58 -11.88 -27.83 -29.79
C THR A 58 -12.76 -26.68 -29.28
N HIS A 59 -13.88 -27.03 -28.63
CA HIS A 59 -14.67 -26.09 -27.84
C HIS A 59 -13.95 -25.79 -26.53
N VAL A 60 -13.75 -24.51 -26.24
CA VAL A 60 -13.05 -24.05 -25.03
C VAL A 60 -13.95 -23.14 -24.19
N THR A 61 -13.84 -23.26 -22.88
CA THR A 61 -14.50 -22.36 -21.92
C THR A 61 -13.57 -21.26 -21.46
N LYS A 62 -14.11 -20.10 -21.06
CA LYS A 62 -13.33 -18.99 -20.50
C LYS A 62 -12.42 -19.46 -19.35
N GLY A 63 -11.14 -19.10 -19.42
CA GLY A 63 -10.11 -19.47 -18.44
C GLY A 63 -9.50 -20.86 -18.65
N GLN A 64 -9.99 -21.65 -19.62
CA GLN A 64 -9.40 -22.95 -19.93
C GLN A 64 -7.96 -22.78 -20.44
N LEU A 65 -7.04 -23.60 -19.93
CA LEU A 65 -5.65 -23.63 -20.35
C LEU A 65 -5.54 -24.14 -21.80
N LEU A 66 -4.89 -23.35 -22.65
CA LEU A 66 -4.65 -23.64 -24.06
C LEU A 66 -3.21 -24.06 -24.29
N ALA A 67 -2.26 -23.34 -23.70
CA ALA A 67 -0.83 -23.66 -23.74
C ALA A 67 -0.11 -23.18 -22.49
N GLN A 68 1.06 -23.75 -22.22
CA GLN A 68 1.93 -23.39 -21.11
C GLN A 68 3.34 -23.07 -21.61
N ILE A 69 3.81 -21.86 -21.32
CA ILE A 69 5.21 -21.47 -21.45
C ILE A 69 5.96 -21.95 -20.19
N ASP A 70 7.21 -22.37 -20.32
CA ASP A 70 8.06 -22.84 -19.20
C ASP A 70 8.05 -21.83 -18.04
N PRO A 71 7.45 -22.19 -16.88
CA PRO A 71 7.26 -21.24 -15.81
C PRO A 71 8.51 -21.04 -14.96
N ARG A 72 9.53 -21.92 -15.05
CA ARG A 72 10.63 -21.99 -14.06
C ARG A 72 11.39 -20.68 -13.91
N VAL A 73 11.66 -19.98 -15.02
CA VAL A 73 12.34 -18.68 -14.98
C VAL A 73 11.49 -17.65 -14.23
N TYR A 74 10.19 -17.64 -14.47
CA TYR A 74 9.24 -16.73 -13.83
C TYR A 74 8.97 -17.09 -12.37
N GLU A 75 8.96 -18.37 -12.03
CA GLU A 75 8.89 -18.85 -10.64
C GLU A 75 10.09 -18.37 -9.83
N HIS A 76 11.30 -18.48 -10.40
CA HIS A 76 12.51 -17.99 -9.75
C HIS A 76 12.53 -16.46 -9.60
N GLN A 77 12.05 -15.72 -10.61
CA GLN A 77 11.91 -14.26 -10.52
C GLN A 77 10.91 -13.84 -9.44
N ALA A 78 9.76 -14.51 -9.34
CA ALA A 78 8.79 -14.27 -8.28
C ALA A 78 9.36 -14.61 -6.90
N ALA A 79 10.09 -15.72 -6.78
CA ALA A 79 10.75 -16.10 -5.54
C ALA A 79 11.84 -15.10 -5.11
N GLU A 80 12.63 -14.58 -6.04
CA GLU A 80 13.63 -13.54 -5.78
C GLU A 80 12.97 -12.23 -5.33
N ALA A 81 11.91 -11.79 -6.02
CA ALA A 81 11.15 -10.60 -5.67
C ALA A 81 10.49 -10.73 -4.28
N LYS A 82 9.99 -11.93 -3.95
CA LYS A 82 9.43 -12.23 -2.63
C LYS A 82 10.50 -12.16 -1.54
N ALA A 83 11.67 -12.75 -1.77
CA ALA A 83 12.78 -12.65 -0.82
C ALA A 83 13.21 -11.19 -0.58
N LEU A 84 13.17 -10.34 -1.62
CA LEU A 84 13.43 -8.91 -1.48
C LEU A 84 12.35 -8.19 -0.65
N LEU A 85 11.07 -8.54 -0.84
CA LEU A 85 9.98 -8.02 -0.02
C LEU A 85 10.12 -8.44 1.44
N ASP A 86 10.43 -9.71 1.70
CA ASP A 86 10.63 -10.24 3.05
C ASP A 86 11.80 -9.51 3.74
N GLN A 87 12.92 -9.32 3.04
CA GLN A 87 14.06 -8.54 3.56
C GLN A 87 13.67 -7.09 3.88
N SER A 88 12.94 -6.43 2.98
CA SER A 88 12.55 -5.02 3.14
C SER A 88 11.54 -4.84 4.28
N THR A 89 10.62 -5.80 4.42
CA THR A 89 9.65 -5.86 5.52
C THR A 89 10.36 -6.05 6.85
N ALA A 90 11.30 -6.99 6.95
CA ALA A 90 12.08 -7.21 8.16
C ALA A 90 12.85 -5.95 8.60
N LYS A 91 13.47 -5.22 7.66
CA LYS A 91 14.16 -3.95 7.95
C LYS A 91 13.20 -2.86 8.46
N TRP A 92 12.01 -2.75 7.88
CA TRP A 92 10.98 -1.80 8.33
C TRP A 92 10.46 -2.16 9.73
N GLU A 93 10.20 -3.44 10.00
CA GLU A 93 9.75 -3.92 11.30
C GLU A 93 10.83 -3.75 12.38
N GLU A 94 12.10 -4.05 12.07
CA GLU A 94 13.22 -3.81 12.96
C GLU A 94 13.35 -2.31 13.30
N ALA A 95 13.26 -1.43 12.31
CA ALA A 95 13.30 0.02 12.56
C ALA A 95 12.09 0.52 13.37
N LYS A 96 10.93 -0.16 13.25
CA LYS A 96 9.72 0.13 14.03
C LYS A 96 9.80 -0.43 15.46
N ALA A 97 10.41 -1.60 15.65
CA ALA A 97 10.38 -2.36 16.90
C ALA A 97 11.68 -2.28 17.74
N GLY A 98 12.85 -2.39 17.11
CA GLY A 98 14.06 -2.94 17.71
C GLY A 98 14.89 -2.01 18.62
N SER A 99 14.92 -0.70 18.38
CA SER A 99 15.80 0.21 19.15
C SER A 99 15.06 1.16 20.08
N ARG A 100 13.74 1.34 19.92
CA ARG A 100 12.98 2.33 20.67
C ARG A 100 12.58 1.84 22.06
N ASN A 101 12.06 0.61 22.21
CA ASN A 101 11.59 0.16 23.51
C ASN A 101 12.75 -0.07 24.51
N ALA A 102 13.80 -0.79 24.12
CA ALA A 102 14.94 -1.04 25.01
C ALA A 102 15.73 0.24 25.36
N SER A 103 15.90 1.16 24.41
CA SER A 103 16.58 2.44 24.67
C SER A 103 15.73 3.39 25.49
N ILE A 104 14.40 3.43 25.27
CA ILE A 104 13.46 4.17 26.13
C ILE A 104 13.48 3.59 27.54
N GLN A 105 13.48 2.26 27.73
CA GLN A 105 13.59 1.65 29.05
C GLN A 105 14.91 2.03 29.75
N LYS A 106 16.04 2.05 29.03
CA LYS A 106 17.31 2.56 29.56
C LYS A 106 17.23 4.04 29.92
N GLY A 107 16.59 4.87 29.10
CA GLY A 107 16.37 6.29 29.36
C GLY A 107 15.48 6.52 30.60
N ILE A 108 14.40 5.76 30.74
CA ILE A 108 13.53 5.78 31.93
C ILE A 108 14.34 5.42 33.18
N ALA A 109 15.15 4.36 33.11
CA ALA A 109 16.02 3.96 34.22
C ALA A 109 17.06 5.04 34.57
N ALA A 110 17.61 5.74 33.56
CA ALA A 110 18.53 6.86 33.78
C ALA A 110 17.84 8.05 34.47
N VAL A 111 16.61 8.39 34.07
CA VAL A 111 15.79 9.42 34.74
C VAL A 111 15.49 9.02 36.18
N GLN A 112 15.11 7.76 36.42
CA GLN A 112 14.86 7.26 37.78
C GLN A 112 16.10 7.33 38.67
N GLN A 113 17.27 6.97 38.13
CA GLN A 113 18.54 7.09 38.86
C GLN A 113 18.88 8.55 39.17
N ALA A 114 18.66 9.45 38.21
CA ALA A 114 18.91 10.88 38.41
C ALA A 114 17.93 11.51 39.42
N ASP A 115 16.66 11.11 39.41
CA ASP A 115 15.68 11.55 40.41
C ASP A 115 16.07 11.07 41.81
N ALA A 116 16.47 9.80 41.97
CA ALA A 116 16.96 9.28 43.24
C ALA A 116 18.17 10.07 43.77
N ASN A 117 19.12 10.41 42.89
CA ASN A 117 20.28 11.25 43.25
C ASN A 117 19.85 12.66 43.69
N LEU A 118 18.88 13.26 43.01
CA LEU A 118 18.32 14.57 43.36
C LEU A 118 17.62 14.53 44.72
N GLN A 119 16.89 13.46 45.04
CA GLN A 119 16.24 13.29 46.35
C GLN A 119 17.28 13.21 47.48
N VAL A 120 18.36 12.45 47.27
CA VAL A 120 19.47 12.38 48.24
C VAL A 120 20.12 13.75 48.44
N ALA A 121 20.36 14.50 47.36
CA ALA A 121 20.94 15.84 47.45
C ALA A 121 20.01 16.82 48.20
N LYS A 122 18.70 16.80 47.92
CA LYS A 122 17.69 17.59 48.65
C LYS A 122 17.64 17.25 50.14
N ALA A 123 17.73 15.97 50.49
CA ALA A 123 17.77 15.53 51.87
C ALA A 123 19.03 16.03 52.60
N ARG A 124 20.19 15.97 51.95
CA ARG A 124 21.46 16.54 52.48
C ARG A 124 21.37 18.04 52.67
N LYS A 125 20.80 18.79 51.71
CA LYS A 125 20.56 20.23 51.87
C LYS A 125 19.71 20.51 53.10
N LYS A 126 18.59 19.80 53.26
CA LYS A 126 17.73 19.96 54.45
C LYS A 126 18.47 19.68 55.76
N GLN A 127 19.33 18.67 55.78
CA GLN A 127 20.16 18.35 56.94
C GLN A 127 21.19 19.45 57.24
N ALA A 128 21.83 20.01 56.20
CA ALA A 128 22.78 21.09 56.33
C ALA A 128 22.12 22.40 56.79
N ASP A 129 20.94 22.73 56.25
CA ASP A 129 20.13 23.88 56.68
C ASP A 129 19.78 23.76 58.19
N ALA A 130 19.37 22.57 58.66
CA ALA A 130 19.15 22.30 60.08
C ALA A 130 20.45 22.31 60.92
N GLY A 131 21.61 22.07 60.29
CA GLY A 131 22.92 22.23 60.91
C GLY A 131 23.24 23.70 61.20
N ILE A 132 22.97 24.60 60.24
CA ILE A 132 23.13 26.04 60.42
C ILE A 132 22.30 26.53 61.60
N SER A 133 21.01 26.18 61.67
CA SER A 133 20.13 26.62 62.75
C SER A 133 20.67 26.19 64.13
N ARG A 134 21.10 24.94 64.27
CA ARG A 134 21.69 24.45 65.52
C ARG A 134 23.00 25.15 65.89
N ALA A 135 23.88 25.38 64.91
CA ALA A 135 25.14 26.09 65.14
C ALA A 135 24.90 27.56 65.49
N GLN A 136 23.89 28.19 64.88
CA GLN A 136 23.47 29.55 65.18
C GLN A 136 22.95 29.67 66.62
N GLU A 137 22.06 28.77 67.03
CA GLU A 137 21.52 28.73 68.40
C GLU A 137 22.64 28.58 69.44
N GLN A 138 23.60 27.67 69.19
CA GLN A 138 24.75 27.47 70.06
C GLN A 138 25.65 28.72 70.15
N LEU A 139 25.90 29.37 69.01
CA LEU A 139 26.68 30.61 68.95
C LEU A 139 25.99 31.74 69.72
N GLU A 140 24.69 31.92 69.54
CA GLU A 140 23.89 32.93 70.24
C GLU A 140 23.92 32.68 71.76
N GLN A 141 23.80 31.42 72.20
CA GLN A 141 23.89 31.05 73.61
C GLN A 141 25.26 31.39 74.22
N VAL A 142 26.35 31.02 73.55
CA VAL A 142 27.71 31.29 74.07
C VAL A 142 28.04 32.78 74.02
N ARG A 143 27.59 33.51 73.00
CA ARG A 143 27.73 34.98 72.95
C ARG A 143 26.97 35.67 74.08
N ALA A 144 25.77 35.20 74.43
CA ALA A 144 25.02 35.72 75.57
C ALA A 144 25.76 35.49 76.90
N GLN A 145 26.36 34.31 77.09
CA GLN A 145 27.17 34.00 78.27
C GLN A 145 28.45 34.86 78.34
N TRP A 146 29.15 35.01 77.21
CA TRP A 146 30.35 35.84 77.12
C TRP A 146 30.03 37.30 77.46
N LYS A 147 28.95 37.87 76.90
CA LYS A 147 28.48 39.22 77.23
C LYS A 147 28.16 39.39 78.72
N GLY A 148 27.54 38.40 79.35
CA GLY A 148 27.29 38.42 80.80
C GLY A 148 28.58 38.40 81.63
N ALA A 149 29.58 37.64 81.19
CA ALA A 149 30.90 37.61 81.83
C ALA A 149 31.66 38.94 81.65
N GLU A 150 31.56 39.59 80.49
CA GLU A 150 32.13 40.93 80.27
C GLU A 150 31.52 41.97 81.19
N GLN A 151 30.19 41.96 81.36
CA GLN A 151 29.50 42.83 82.32
C GLN A 151 29.97 42.58 83.76
N THR A 152 30.19 41.31 84.12
CA THR A 152 30.72 40.94 85.44
C THR A 152 32.14 41.45 85.63
N LEU A 153 33.02 41.30 84.63
CA LEU A 153 34.38 41.84 84.67
C LEU A 153 34.38 43.36 84.83
N ALA A 154 33.54 44.07 84.07
CA ALA A 154 33.41 45.52 84.17
C ALA A 154 32.97 45.95 85.58
N PHE A 155 32.01 45.22 86.18
CA PHE A 155 31.59 45.46 87.56
C PHE A 155 32.74 45.24 88.56
N GLN A 156 33.51 44.15 88.45
CA GLN A 156 34.65 43.90 89.36
C GLN A 156 35.78 44.91 89.17
N GLN A 157 36.02 45.38 87.95
CA GLN A 157 37.01 46.42 87.66
C GLN A 157 36.65 47.75 88.34
N ASN A 158 35.37 48.15 88.27
CA ASN A 158 34.90 49.34 88.96
C ASN A 158 35.07 49.21 90.48
N ARG A 159 34.74 48.04 91.06
CA ARG A 159 34.97 47.78 92.49
C ARG A 159 36.45 47.82 92.87
N LEU A 160 37.34 47.28 92.04
CA LEU A 160 38.78 47.36 92.28
C LEU A 160 39.28 48.81 92.20
N HIS A 161 38.74 49.62 91.27
CA HIS A 161 39.07 51.03 91.18
C HIS A 161 38.68 51.80 92.46
N GLU A 162 37.46 51.59 92.95
CA GLU A 162 37.00 52.17 94.22
C GLU A 162 37.83 51.69 95.41
N ALA A 163 38.12 50.39 95.48
CA ALA A 163 38.95 49.80 96.54
C ALA A 163 40.39 50.37 96.52
N THR A 164 40.97 50.59 95.35
CA THR A 164 42.30 51.21 95.20
C THR A 164 42.30 52.63 95.77
N ALA A 165 41.29 53.43 95.43
CA ALA A 165 41.14 54.80 95.96
C ALA A 165 40.92 54.83 97.48
N LEU A 166 40.26 53.82 98.06
CA LEU A 166 40.07 53.69 99.51
C LEU A 166 41.35 53.20 100.22
N PHE A 167 42.13 52.33 99.59
CA PHE A 167 43.41 51.84 100.12
C PHE A 167 44.45 52.97 100.21
N GLU A 168 44.54 53.83 99.18
CA GLU A 168 45.40 55.01 99.18
C GLU A 168 45.06 55.99 100.31
N LYS A 169 43.79 56.02 100.74
CA LYS A 169 43.31 56.81 101.88
C LYS A 169 43.44 56.08 103.23
N GLY A 170 44.01 54.87 103.25
CA GLY A 170 44.20 54.05 104.45
C GLY A 170 42.91 53.41 105.01
N ALA A 171 41.81 53.40 104.25
CA ALA A 171 40.49 52.96 104.71
C ALA A 171 40.25 51.45 104.61
N ILE A 172 41.09 50.70 103.88
CA ILE A 172 41.02 49.24 103.74
C ILE A 172 42.41 48.59 103.87
N SER A 173 42.47 47.27 104.12
CA SER A 173 43.74 46.55 104.25
C SER A 173 44.33 46.11 102.91
N LYS A 174 45.65 45.81 102.89
CA LYS A 174 46.32 45.25 101.70
C LYS A 174 45.69 43.93 101.25
N LYS A 175 45.27 43.10 102.20
CA LYS A 175 44.61 41.81 101.95
C LYS A 175 43.26 41.99 101.25
N ASP A 176 42.51 43.05 101.58
CA ASP A 176 41.23 43.35 100.93
C ASP A 176 41.44 43.78 99.47
N LEU A 177 42.47 44.60 99.21
CA LEU A 177 42.86 45.00 97.86
C LEU A 177 43.29 43.79 97.02
N GLU A 178 44.14 42.91 97.55
CA GLU A 178 44.57 41.65 96.91
C GLU A 178 43.37 40.75 96.59
N THR A 179 42.36 40.69 97.46
CA THR A 179 41.12 39.93 97.22
C THR A 179 40.32 40.50 96.05
N GLN A 180 40.24 41.83 95.91
CA GLN A 180 39.58 42.44 94.74
C GLN A 180 40.39 42.24 93.45
N GLN A 181 41.72 42.26 93.53
CA GLN A 181 42.59 41.96 92.38
C GLN A 181 42.41 40.52 91.89
N GLU A 182 42.35 39.56 92.82
CA GLU A 182 42.08 38.16 92.51
C GLU A 182 40.68 37.99 91.89
N ALA A 183 39.66 38.68 92.39
CA ALA A 183 38.32 38.66 91.81
C ALA A 183 38.30 39.16 90.34
N VAL A 184 39.05 40.23 90.04
CA VAL A 184 39.23 40.70 88.65
C VAL A 184 39.99 39.68 87.80
N SER A 185 41.05 39.06 88.34
CA SER A 185 41.83 38.02 87.65
C SER A 185 40.94 36.82 87.27
N GLN A 186 40.11 36.36 88.19
CA GLN A 186 39.15 35.27 87.96
C GLN A 186 38.10 35.66 86.93
N ALA A 187 37.49 36.84 87.05
CA ALA A 187 36.52 37.34 86.06
C ALA A 187 37.15 37.48 84.66
N ARG A 188 38.41 37.94 84.58
CA ARG A 188 39.15 38.07 83.31
C ARG A 188 39.42 36.71 82.68
N THR A 189 39.78 35.71 83.49
CA THR A 189 39.98 34.33 83.04
C THR A 189 38.67 33.74 82.51
N GLN A 190 37.55 33.98 83.19
CA GLN A 190 36.23 33.55 82.74
C GLN A 190 35.82 34.18 81.40
N VAL A 191 36.08 35.49 81.22
CA VAL A 191 35.85 36.17 79.93
C VAL A 191 36.71 35.56 78.84
N ALA A 192 38.01 35.34 79.09
CA ALA A 192 38.91 34.74 78.11
C ALA A 192 38.47 33.32 77.71
N GLN A 193 38.01 32.51 78.67
CA GLN A 193 37.49 31.17 78.40
C GLN A 193 36.22 31.20 77.53
N LEU A 194 35.26 32.07 77.86
CA LEU A 194 34.03 32.21 77.09
C LEU A 194 34.26 32.83 75.71
N ALA A 195 35.22 33.75 75.58
CA ALA A 195 35.64 34.30 74.29
C ALA A 195 36.23 33.20 73.39
N ALA A 196 37.06 32.31 73.92
CA ALA A 196 37.58 31.17 73.18
C ALA A 196 36.46 30.18 72.77
N GLN A 197 35.48 29.94 73.64
CA GLN A 197 34.30 29.14 73.32
C GLN A 197 33.43 29.81 72.22
N ALA A 198 33.26 31.13 72.28
CA ALA A 198 32.53 31.89 71.27
C ALA A 198 33.23 31.84 69.91
N ALA A 199 34.55 31.98 69.88
CA ALA A 199 35.35 31.83 68.65
C ALA A 199 35.23 30.41 68.06
N SER A 200 35.23 29.37 68.90
CA SER A 200 35.00 28.00 68.45
C SER A 200 33.58 27.79 67.91
N ALA A 201 32.56 28.37 68.54
CA ALA A 201 31.18 28.30 68.08
C ALA A 201 30.99 29.07 66.76
N GLU A 202 31.67 30.20 66.59
CA GLU A 202 31.68 30.96 65.34
C GLU A 202 32.27 30.14 64.20
N ALA A 203 33.41 29.50 64.43
CA ALA A 203 34.04 28.63 63.45
C ALA A 203 33.13 27.45 63.05
N GLN A 204 32.38 26.88 64.01
CA GLN A 204 31.39 25.83 63.73
C GLN A 204 30.21 26.34 62.90
N TYR A 205 29.73 27.55 63.18
CA TYR A 205 28.66 28.19 62.41
C TYR A 205 29.08 28.49 60.96
N GLU A 206 30.29 29.03 60.76
CA GLU A 206 30.82 29.26 59.42
C GLU A 206 31.11 27.94 58.67
N SER A 207 31.57 26.89 59.37
CA SER A 207 31.68 25.55 58.79
C SER A 207 30.32 25.02 58.33
N ALA A 208 29.27 25.17 59.15
CA ALA A 208 27.91 24.75 58.81
C ALA A 208 27.35 25.51 57.61
N LYS A 209 27.64 26.82 57.48
CA LYS A 209 27.31 27.60 56.26
C LYS A 209 28.03 27.06 55.03
N GLY A 210 29.32 26.74 55.15
CA GLY A 210 30.10 26.14 54.07
C GLY A 210 29.51 24.80 53.60
N GLU A 211 29.12 23.94 54.54
CA GLU A 211 28.46 22.66 54.25
C GLU A 211 27.11 22.85 53.55
N ALA A 212 26.30 23.82 53.96
CA ALA A 212 25.03 24.11 53.30
C ALA A 212 25.23 24.66 51.90
N ALA A 213 26.20 25.56 51.68
CA ALA A 213 26.53 26.06 50.35
C ALA A 213 26.99 24.92 49.43
N ALA A 214 27.80 23.99 49.93
CA ALA A 214 28.18 22.79 49.19
C ALA A 214 26.97 21.89 48.88
N ALA A 215 26.04 21.73 49.81
CA ALA A 215 24.81 20.95 49.60
C ALA A 215 23.86 21.60 48.58
N VAL A 216 23.79 22.93 48.53
CA VAL A 216 23.06 23.67 47.48
C VAL A 216 23.68 23.39 46.12
N ALA A 217 24.99 23.56 45.96
CA ALA A 217 25.68 23.29 44.69
C ALA A 217 25.52 21.82 44.24
N GLN A 218 25.53 20.89 45.20
CA GLN A 218 25.30 19.46 44.93
C GLN A 218 23.86 19.17 44.47
N THR A 219 22.87 19.91 45.00
CA THR A 219 21.47 19.84 44.57
C THR A 219 21.29 20.40 43.15
N GLU A 220 21.91 21.53 42.85
CA GLU A 220 21.90 22.13 41.50
C GLU A 220 22.52 21.19 40.47
N THR A 221 23.67 20.59 40.80
CA THR A 221 24.33 19.60 39.94
C THR A 221 23.44 18.38 39.70
N ALA A 222 22.80 17.84 40.74
CA ALA A 222 21.88 16.72 40.60
C ALA A 222 20.62 17.09 39.80
N SER A 223 20.11 18.31 39.95
CA SER A 223 18.98 18.81 39.16
C SER A 223 19.33 18.96 37.68
N ALA A 224 20.54 19.44 37.38
CA ALA A 224 21.02 19.55 36.00
C ALA A 224 21.20 18.17 35.36
N GLN A 225 21.71 17.19 36.11
CA GLN A 225 21.81 15.79 35.64
C GLN A 225 20.43 15.18 35.37
N GLN A 226 19.44 15.45 36.24
CA GLN A 226 18.07 14.99 36.03
C GLN A 226 17.43 15.65 34.81
N ALA A 227 17.61 16.95 34.62
CA ALA A 227 17.15 17.65 33.41
C ALA A 227 17.80 17.09 32.13
N GLY A 228 19.10 16.80 32.17
CA GLY A 228 19.81 16.17 31.05
C GLY A 228 19.26 14.78 30.72
N ALA A 229 19.06 13.93 31.73
CA ALA A 229 18.50 12.60 31.55
C ALA A 229 17.06 12.62 30.99
N VAL A 230 16.26 13.61 31.39
CA VAL A 230 14.90 13.82 30.83
C VAL A 230 14.99 14.25 29.36
N ALA A 231 15.86 15.20 29.02
CA ALA A 231 16.06 15.63 27.64
C ALA A 231 16.56 14.50 26.73
N ASP A 232 17.47 13.65 27.22
CA ASP A 232 17.92 12.47 26.50
C ASP A 232 16.78 11.46 26.28
N LEU A 233 15.91 11.27 27.28
CA LEU A 233 14.72 10.42 27.16
C LEU A 233 13.74 11.00 26.12
N ASP A 234 13.51 12.32 26.11
CA ASP A 234 12.64 12.98 25.14
C ASP A 234 13.17 12.80 23.71
N LEU A 235 14.49 12.95 23.49
CA LEU A 235 15.12 12.69 22.20
C LEU A 235 14.94 11.23 21.74
N LEU A 236 15.08 10.27 22.65
CA LEU A 236 14.81 8.86 22.40
C LEU A 236 13.33 8.59 22.09
N GLN A 237 12.44 9.32 22.76
CA GLN A 237 10.99 9.25 22.58
C GLN A 237 10.51 9.96 21.31
N GLU A 238 11.23 10.92 20.75
CA GLU A 238 10.96 11.49 19.42
C GLU A 238 11.45 10.54 18.31
N GLY A 239 12.56 9.83 18.54
CA GLY A 239 12.99 8.63 17.81
C GLY A 239 13.56 8.85 16.41
N SER A 240 13.73 7.74 15.65
CA SER A 240 14.16 7.77 14.25
C SER A 240 13.22 8.66 13.46
N THR A 241 13.76 9.70 12.82
CA THR A 241 12.99 10.69 12.06
C THR A 241 11.95 9.95 11.23
N GLY A 242 10.69 10.38 11.24
CA GLY A 242 9.65 9.75 10.41
C GLY A 242 10.07 9.65 8.92
N TYR A 243 11.10 10.39 8.48
CA TYR A 243 11.80 10.21 7.21
C TYR A 243 12.46 8.83 7.01
N ALA A 244 13.20 8.28 7.99
CA ALA A 244 13.85 6.98 7.87
C ALA A 244 12.83 5.83 7.78
N ILE A 245 11.80 5.86 8.63
CA ILE A 245 10.69 4.89 8.58
C ILE A 245 9.91 5.02 7.27
N ARG A 246 9.65 6.25 6.80
CA ARG A 246 9.02 6.47 5.48
C ARG A 246 9.86 5.95 4.33
N ALA A 247 11.19 6.10 4.37
CA ALA A 247 12.08 5.57 3.35
C ALA A 247 12.08 4.03 3.33
N LEU A 248 12.07 3.38 4.50
CA LEU A 248 11.95 1.93 4.62
C LEU A 248 10.58 1.42 4.16
N LEU A 249 9.50 2.13 4.49
CA LEU A 249 8.16 1.81 3.99
C LEU A 249 8.08 1.94 2.47
N ALA A 250 8.67 2.98 1.89
CA ALA A 250 8.73 3.15 0.44
C ALA A 250 9.54 2.03 -0.24
N ALA A 251 10.63 1.58 0.37
CA ALA A 251 11.40 0.43 -0.11
C ALA A 251 10.58 -0.87 -0.06
N GLN A 252 9.79 -1.08 1.00
CA GLN A 252 8.87 -2.22 1.13
C GLN A 252 7.78 -2.18 0.06
N GLN A 253 7.16 -1.02 -0.20
CA GLN A 253 6.19 -0.84 -1.28
C GLN A 253 6.79 -1.09 -2.67
N GLN A 254 8.03 -0.63 -2.89
CA GLN A 254 8.75 -0.89 -4.15
C GLN A 254 9.02 -2.39 -4.34
N ALA A 255 9.41 -3.09 -3.27
CA ALA A 255 9.61 -4.53 -3.32
C ALA A 255 8.31 -5.29 -3.58
N GLN A 256 7.19 -4.85 -3.00
CA GLN A 256 5.86 -5.41 -3.28
C GLN A 256 5.51 -5.25 -4.76
N ALA A 257 5.65 -4.05 -5.33
CA ALA A 257 5.35 -3.81 -6.73
C ALA A 257 6.19 -4.67 -7.69
N LYS A 258 7.44 -4.98 -7.31
CA LYS A 258 8.30 -5.92 -8.05
C LYS A 258 7.79 -7.35 -7.96
N LEU A 259 7.32 -7.78 -6.80
CA LEU A 259 6.69 -9.10 -6.63
C LEU A 259 5.43 -9.20 -7.48
N ASP A 260 4.54 -8.20 -7.41
CA ASP A 260 3.30 -8.17 -8.20
C ASP A 260 3.59 -8.27 -9.70
N GLN A 261 4.63 -7.56 -10.18
CA GLN A 261 5.06 -7.63 -11.58
C GLN A 261 5.57 -9.03 -11.96
N ALA A 262 6.39 -9.65 -11.10
CA ALA A 262 6.94 -10.98 -11.36
C ALA A 262 5.87 -12.08 -11.30
N GLU A 263 4.92 -11.98 -10.36
CA GLU A 263 3.77 -12.88 -10.26
C GLU A 263 2.85 -12.75 -11.47
N LEU A 264 2.61 -11.53 -11.96
CA LEU A 264 1.84 -11.32 -13.19
C LEU A 264 2.54 -11.99 -14.38
N GLN A 265 3.85 -11.81 -14.53
CA GLN A 265 4.60 -12.49 -15.61
C GLN A 265 4.53 -14.01 -15.50
N LEU A 266 4.59 -14.55 -14.29
CA LEU A 266 4.36 -15.97 -14.03
C LEU A 266 2.94 -16.40 -14.41
N GLU A 267 1.92 -15.62 -14.09
CA GLU A 267 0.54 -15.89 -14.52
C GLU A 267 0.43 -15.93 -16.05
N LYS A 268 1.08 -14.99 -16.74
CA LYS A 268 1.09 -14.91 -18.20
C LYS A 268 1.78 -16.08 -18.89
N THR A 269 2.50 -16.93 -18.17
CA THR A 269 3.00 -18.21 -18.73
C THR A 269 1.88 -19.18 -19.07
N LYS A 270 0.72 -19.04 -18.41
CA LYS A 270 -0.50 -19.81 -18.67
C LYS A 270 -1.33 -19.09 -19.72
N ILE A 271 -1.32 -19.62 -20.94
CA ILE A 271 -2.14 -19.09 -22.03
C ILE A 271 -3.54 -19.68 -21.89
N THR A 272 -4.53 -18.84 -21.61
CA THR A 272 -5.92 -19.26 -21.35
C THR A 272 -6.91 -18.64 -22.33
N ALA A 273 -8.08 -19.26 -22.49
CA ALA A 273 -9.15 -18.73 -23.34
C ALA A 273 -9.81 -17.47 -22.70
N PRO A 274 -9.90 -16.33 -23.41
CA PRO A 274 -10.50 -15.11 -22.85
C PRO A 274 -12.04 -15.15 -22.75
N ALA A 275 -12.69 -16.06 -23.49
CA ALA A 275 -14.14 -16.26 -23.54
C ALA A 275 -14.47 -17.70 -23.99
N ASP A 276 -15.73 -18.10 -23.88
CA ASP A 276 -16.22 -19.35 -24.46
C ASP A 276 -16.21 -19.27 -26.00
N GLY A 277 -15.77 -20.34 -26.66
CA GLY A 277 -15.60 -20.34 -28.10
C GLY A 277 -15.02 -21.63 -28.69
N ILE A 278 -14.61 -21.55 -29.95
CA ILE A 278 -13.98 -22.65 -30.70
C ILE A 278 -12.62 -22.20 -31.18
N LEU A 279 -11.59 -23.02 -30.99
CA LEU A 279 -10.27 -22.78 -31.59
C LEU A 279 -10.32 -23.06 -33.09
N LEU A 280 -10.01 -22.05 -33.90
CA LEU A 280 -9.99 -22.16 -35.36
C LEU A 280 -8.64 -22.68 -35.85
N ARG A 281 -7.56 -22.12 -35.31
CA ARG A 281 -6.18 -22.50 -35.64
C ARG A 281 -5.27 -22.47 -34.43
N SER A 282 -4.29 -23.36 -34.42
CA SER A 282 -3.17 -23.38 -33.49
C SER A 282 -1.89 -23.10 -34.28
N SER A 283 -1.23 -22.00 -33.96
CA SER A 283 0.00 -21.53 -34.62
C SER A 283 1.24 -21.75 -33.75
N VAL A 284 1.15 -22.68 -32.81
CA VAL A 284 2.21 -23.00 -31.84
C VAL A 284 2.33 -24.50 -31.65
N THR A 285 3.56 -25.00 -31.53
CA THR A 285 3.84 -26.42 -31.24
C THR A 285 4.60 -26.58 -29.91
N GLU A 286 4.42 -27.70 -29.23
CA GLU A 286 5.27 -28.06 -28.08
C GLU A 286 6.74 -28.11 -28.50
N GLY A 287 7.61 -27.53 -27.66
CA GLY A 287 9.04 -27.40 -27.94
C GLY A 287 9.43 -26.15 -28.75
N GLU A 288 8.46 -25.39 -29.27
CA GLU A 288 8.71 -24.11 -29.94
C GLU A 288 8.98 -22.98 -28.92
N VAL A 289 9.76 -21.96 -29.31
CA VAL A 289 10.00 -20.77 -28.50
C VAL A 289 9.05 -19.64 -28.93
N ALA A 290 8.08 -19.34 -28.07
CA ALA A 290 7.18 -18.20 -28.26
C ALA A 290 7.89 -16.89 -27.93
N LYS A 291 7.71 -15.87 -28.77
CA LYS A 291 8.13 -14.49 -28.50
C LYS A 291 6.96 -13.70 -27.94
N VAL A 292 7.24 -12.63 -27.19
CA VAL A 292 6.21 -11.66 -26.77
C VAL A 292 5.50 -11.11 -28.00
N GLY A 293 4.17 -11.15 -27.99
CA GLY A 293 3.29 -10.75 -29.09
C GLY A 293 3.08 -11.82 -30.17
N ALA A 294 3.69 -13.01 -30.05
CA ALA A 294 3.47 -14.09 -31.00
C ALA A 294 2.01 -14.56 -30.96
N ASN A 295 1.39 -14.73 -32.12
CA ASN A 295 0.04 -15.24 -32.23
C ASN A 295 0.07 -16.76 -32.05
N LEU A 296 -0.51 -17.27 -30.96
CA LEU A 296 -0.46 -18.69 -30.60
C LEU A 296 -1.70 -19.43 -31.07
N PHE A 297 -2.88 -18.81 -30.92
CA PHE A 297 -4.15 -19.40 -31.34
C PHE A 297 -5.03 -18.34 -32.00
N ALA A 298 -5.92 -18.76 -32.88
CA ALA A 298 -7.08 -17.95 -33.25
C ALA A 298 -8.35 -18.62 -32.77
N MET A 299 -9.18 -17.88 -32.04
CA MET A 299 -10.41 -18.37 -31.46
C MET A 299 -11.60 -17.60 -32.04
N MET A 300 -12.67 -18.31 -32.37
CA MET A 300 -13.97 -17.71 -32.63
C MET A 300 -14.78 -17.71 -31.34
N LYS A 301 -15.32 -16.55 -30.95
CA LYS A 301 -16.26 -16.47 -29.82
C LYS A 301 -17.55 -17.24 -30.16
N ALA A 302 -18.09 -17.98 -29.19
CA ALA A 302 -19.42 -18.57 -29.32
C ALA A 302 -20.44 -17.49 -29.74
N ASP A 303 -21.35 -17.85 -30.64
CA ASP A 303 -22.49 -17.03 -31.09
C ASP A 303 -22.17 -15.82 -31.99
N LYS A 304 -21.06 -15.85 -32.72
CA LYS A 304 -20.69 -14.79 -33.66
C LYS A 304 -20.28 -15.30 -35.05
N LEU A 305 -21.20 -15.96 -35.73
CA LEU A 305 -21.05 -16.25 -37.16
C LEU A 305 -21.64 -15.11 -37.99
N LYS A 306 -20.95 -14.77 -39.09
CA LYS A 306 -21.40 -13.78 -40.05
C LYS A 306 -21.45 -14.42 -41.43
N LEU A 307 -22.46 -14.11 -42.21
CA LEU A 307 -22.53 -14.47 -43.61
C LEU A 307 -22.16 -13.24 -44.44
N LYS A 308 -21.10 -13.37 -45.23
CA LYS A 308 -20.67 -12.34 -46.18
C LYS A 308 -21.18 -12.69 -47.57
N VAL A 309 -22.06 -11.86 -48.11
CA VAL A 309 -22.72 -12.08 -49.40
C VAL A 309 -22.45 -10.90 -50.30
N TYR A 310 -22.23 -11.18 -51.58
CA TYR A 310 -21.96 -10.16 -52.59
C TYR A 310 -23.23 -9.91 -53.40
N ILE A 311 -23.84 -8.74 -53.21
CA ILE A 311 -25.11 -8.37 -53.84
C ILE A 311 -24.83 -7.45 -55.04
N PRO A 312 -25.27 -7.81 -56.25
CA PRO A 312 -25.21 -6.91 -57.41
C PRO A 312 -25.89 -5.55 -57.17
N GLU A 313 -25.33 -4.48 -57.75
CA GLU A 313 -25.85 -3.10 -57.59
C GLU A 313 -27.35 -2.97 -57.92
N ASP A 314 -27.81 -3.65 -58.98
CA ASP A 314 -29.20 -3.64 -59.44
C ASP A 314 -30.20 -4.23 -58.43
N ARG A 315 -29.71 -4.89 -57.38
CA ARG A 315 -30.52 -5.49 -56.31
C ARG A 315 -30.23 -4.91 -54.92
N LEU A 316 -29.37 -3.91 -54.83
CA LEU A 316 -29.00 -3.28 -53.56
C LEU A 316 -30.19 -2.56 -52.91
N ASN A 317 -31.17 -2.11 -53.71
CA ASN A 317 -32.42 -1.54 -53.22
C ASN A 317 -33.27 -2.50 -52.38
N ARG A 318 -33.03 -3.82 -52.47
CA ARG A 318 -33.79 -4.86 -51.75
C ARG A 318 -33.22 -5.19 -50.36
N VAL A 319 -32.09 -4.59 -49.98
CA VAL A 319 -31.40 -4.84 -48.71
C VAL A 319 -31.23 -3.56 -47.90
N SER A 320 -31.70 -3.60 -46.65
CA SER A 320 -31.61 -2.51 -45.69
C SER A 320 -30.92 -2.94 -44.40
N LYS A 321 -30.19 -2.03 -43.77
CA LYS A 321 -29.57 -2.28 -42.46
C LYS A 321 -30.65 -2.60 -41.42
N GLY A 322 -30.48 -3.70 -40.68
CA GLY A 322 -31.43 -4.20 -39.69
C GLY A 322 -32.51 -5.14 -40.24
N GLN A 323 -32.55 -5.37 -41.55
CA GLN A 323 -33.50 -6.30 -42.16
C GLN A 323 -33.15 -7.76 -41.83
N GLN A 324 -34.18 -8.56 -41.53
CA GLN A 324 -34.04 -10.01 -41.36
C GLN A 324 -34.12 -10.72 -42.71
N VAL A 325 -33.25 -11.71 -42.89
CA VAL A 325 -33.15 -12.51 -44.11
C VAL A 325 -33.04 -13.99 -43.77
N GLY A 326 -33.57 -14.83 -44.67
CA GLY A 326 -33.42 -16.28 -44.58
C GLY A 326 -32.06 -16.70 -45.11
N ILE A 327 -31.43 -17.67 -44.47
CA ILE A 327 -30.14 -18.25 -44.84
C ILE A 327 -30.36 -19.74 -45.03
N GLN A 328 -30.06 -20.25 -46.22
CA GLN A 328 -30.12 -21.67 -46.54
C GLN A 328 -28.71 -22.17 -46.83
N VAL A 329 -28.37 -23.36 -46.33
CA VAL A 329 -27.08 -24.01 -46.61
C VAL A 329 -27.32 -25.38 -47.21
N ASP A 330 -26.47 -25.77 -48.16
CA ASP A 330 -26.56 -27.07 -48.83
C ASP A 330 -26.44 -28.25 -47.87
N ALA A 331 -25.75 -28.05 -46.74
CA ALA A 331 -25.56 -29.07 -45.71
C ALA A 331 -26.86 -29.46 -44.98
N TYR A 332 -27.87 -28.57 -44.97
CA TYR A 332 -29.17 -28.79 -44.32
C TYR A 332 -30.32 -28.43 -45.28
N PRO A 333 -30.56 -29.26 -46.31
CA PRO A 333 -31.58 -28.97 -47.32
C PRO A 333 -32.98 -28.97 -46.69
N GLY A 334 -33.67 -27.82 -46.76
CA GLY A 334 -35.02 -27.63 -46.22
C GLY A 334 -35.08 -26.94 -44.86
N GLU A 335 -33.94 -26.63 -44.23
CA GLU A 335 -33.88 -25.76 -43.05
C GLU A 335 -33.51 -24.33 -43.48
N THR A 336 -34.26 -23.35 -43.00
CA THR A 336 -33.97 -21.92 -43.18
C THR A 336 -33.56 -21.33 -41.85
N PHE A 337 -32.34 -20.79 -41.79
CA PHE A 337 -31.81 -20.08 -40.64
C PHE A 337 -32.09 -18.58 -40.77
N ILE A 338 -32.20 -17.86 -39.64
CA ILE A 338 -32.43 -16.42 -39.65
C ILE A 338 -31.12 -15.67 -39.40
N GLY A 339 -30.89 -14.62 -40.17
CA GLY A 339 -29.84 -13.63 -39.91
C GLY A 339 -30.32 -12.20 -40.11
N THR A 340 -29.59 -11.24 -39.57
CA THR A 340 -29.89 -9.80 -39.67
C THR A 340 -28.78 -9.07 -40.41
N ILE A 341 -29.14 -8.23 -41.38
CA ILE A 341 -28.18 -7.39 -42.11
C ILE A 341 -27.61 -6.34 -41.15
N THR A 342 -26.31 -6.40 -40.90
CA THR A 342 -25.63 -5.51 -39.94
C THR A 342 -24.79 -4.44 -40.63
N HIS A 343 -24.22 -4.76 -41.79
CA HIS A 343 -23.37 -3.86 -42.55
C HIS A 343 -23.57 -4.05 -44.06
N ILE A 344 -23.58 -2.93 -44.78
CA ILE A 344 -23.60 -2.86 -46.24
C ILE A 344 -22.40 -1.99 -46.61
N ALA A 345 -21.49 -2.51 -47.43
CA ALA A 345 -20.30 -1.78 -47.84
C ALA A 345 -20.68 -0.52 -48.64
N GLU A 346 -20.01 0.60 -48.38
CA GLU A 346 -20.25 1.87 -49.09
C GLU A 346 -19.55 1.92 -50.47
N LYS A 347 -18.62 1.00 -50.72
CA LYS A 347 -17.85 0.92 -51.96
C LYS A 347 -18.14 -0.41 -52.65
N ALA A 348 -18.34 -0.37 -53.96
CA ALA A 348 -18.45 -1.57 -54.77
C ALA A 348 -17.08 -2.28 -54.84
N GLU A 349 -17.10 -3.60 -54.71
CA GLU A 349 -15.96 -4.48 -54.93
C GLU A 349 -16.13 -5.22 -56.26
N PHE A 350 -15.03 -5.55 -56.94
CA PHE A 350 -15.06 -6.46 -58.08
C PHE A 350 -15.25 -7.90 -57.57
N THR A 351 -16.03 -8.71 -58.28
CA THR A 351 -16.35 -10.10 -57.89
C THR A 351 -15.06 -10.91 -57.57
N PRO A 352 -14.92 -11.54 -56.38
CA PRO A 352 -13.63 -12.09 -55.93
C PRO A 352 -13.10 -13.35 -56.65
N LYS A 353 -13.73 -13.88 -57.71
CA LYS A 353 -13.25 -15.10 -58.38
C LYS A 353 -12.40 -14.77 -59.61
N ASN A 354 -11.37 -15.59 -59.84
CA ASN A 354 -10.57 -15.63 -61.07
C ASN A 354 -11.49 -15.71 -62.30
N VAL A 355 -11.60 -14.61 -63.03
CA VAL A 355 -12.41 -14.51 -64.25
C VAL A 355 -11.51 -14.69 -65.49
N GLN A 356 -11.88 -15.60 -66.40
CA GLN A 356 -11.15 -15.82 -67.67
C GLN A 356 -11.80 -15.13 -68.89
N THR A 357 -12.95 -14.46 -68.75
CA THR A 357 -13.64 -13.78 -69.87
C THR A 357 -13.91 -12.29 -69.60
N PRO A 358 -13.86 -11.39 -70.62
CA PRO A 358 -14.06 -9.95 -70.43
C PRO A 358 -15.43 -9.54 -69.84
N ASP A 359 -16.50 -10.29 -70.15
CA ASP A 359 -17.88 -9.96 -69.75
C ASP A 359 -18.18 -10.24 -68.26
N GLU A 360 -17.40 -11.12 -67.64
CA GLU A 360 -17.55 -11.49 -66.22
C GLU A 360 -16.88 -10.46 -65.27
N ARG A 361 -16.10 -9.51 -65.80
CA ARG A 361 -15.33 -8.49 -65.04
C ARG A 361 -16.14 -7.24 -64.66
N THR A 362 -17.33 -7.03 -65.24
CA THR A 362 -18.03 -5.71 -65.22
C THR A 362 -19.25 -5.64 -64.32
N LYS A 363 -19.47 -6.60 -63.42
CA LYS A 363 -20.58 -6.56 -62.45
C LYS A 363 -20.09 -6.00 -61.13
N LEU A 364 -20.48 -4.77 -60.80
CA LEU A 364 -20.25 -4.17 -59.48
C LEU A 364 -21.09 -4.91 -58.44
N VAL A 365 -20.44 -5.39 -57.39
CA VAL A 365 -21.10 -6.04 -56.25
C VAL A 365 -20.77 -5.30 -54.98
N PHE A 366 -21.74 -5.24 -54.07
CA PHE A 366 -21.58 -4.67 -52.74
C PHE A 366 -21.55 -5.81 -51.73
N ALA A 367 -20.54 -5.80 -50.86
CA ALA A 367 -20.46 -6.76 -49.77
C ALA A 367 -21.49 -6.41 -48.70
N VAL A 368 -22.36 -7.37 -48.38
CA VAL A 368 -23.35 -7.28 -47.32
C VAL A 368 -23.02 -8.31 -46.24
N THR A 369 -22.91 -7.84 -45.00
CA THR A 369 -22.59 -8.67 -43.83
C THR A 369 -23.86 -8.91 -43.02
N ILE A 370 -24.25 -10.18 -42.94
CA ILE A 370 -25.41 -10.65 -42.20
C ILE A 370 -24.91 -11.34 -40.93
N THR A 371 -25.34 -10.91 -39.75
CA THR A 371 -25.06 -11.64 -38.51
C THR A 371 -26.10 -12.75 -38.35
N ILE A 372 -25.64 -13.99 -38.17
CA ILE A 372 -26.49 -15.16 -38.02
C ILE A 372 -27.07 -15.18 -36.61
N THR A 373 -28.40 -15.22 -36.48
CA THR A 373 -29.09 -15.17 -35.19
C THR A 373 -29.65 -16.54 -34.76
N GLU A 374 -29.82 -17.47 -35.70
CA GLU A 374 -30.34 -18.82 -35.44
C GLU A 374 -29.45 -19.89 -36.11
N GLY A 375 -29.38 -21.08 -35.50
CA GLY A 375 -28.61 -22.22 -36.04
C GLY A 375 -27.10 -22.16 -35.81
N LEU A 376 -26.64 -21.39 -34.82
CA LEU A 376 -25.22 -21.23 -34.47
C LEU A 376 -24.53 -22.55 -34.05
N ASP A 377 -25.30 -23.55 -33.65
CA ASP A 377 -24.88 -24.90 -33.30
C ASP A 377 -24.67 -25.81 -34.53
N LYS A 378 -25.39 -25.54 -35.63
CA LYS A 378 -25.33 -26.31 -36.88
C LYS A 378 -24.43 -25.68 -37.92
N LEU A 379 -24.36 -24.35 -37.94
CA LEU A 379 -23.61 -23.56 -38.90
C LEU A 379 -22.12 -23.45 -38.52
N LYS A 380 -21.24 -23.47 -39.51
CA LYS A 380 -19.78 -23.48 -39.36
C LYS A 380 -19.16 -22.49 -40.34
N ALA A 381 -18.06 -21.87 -39.93
CA ALA A 381 -17.28 -21.01 -40.81
C ALA A 381 -16.75 -21.79 -42.02
N GLY A 382 -16.72 -21.13 -43.19
CA GLY A 382 -16.34 -21.70 -44.48
C GLY A 382 -17.49 -22.35 -45.26
N MET A 383 -18.68 -22.51 -44.68
CA MET A 383 -19.82 -23.06 -45.42
C MET A 383 -20.37 -22.05 -46.43
N PRO A 384 -20.63 -22.46 -47.68
CA PRO A 384 -21.41 -21.66 -48.62
C PRO A 384 -22.86 -21.61 -48.12
N ALA A 385 -23.45 -20.42 -48.21
CA ALA A 385 -24.84 -20.20 -47.84
C ALA A 385 -25.52 -19.27 -48.82
N ASP A 386 -26.77 -19.54 -49.12
CA ASP A 386 -27.63 -18.74 -49.97
C ASP A 386 -28.55 -17.88 -49.11
N VAL A 387 -28.64 -16.60 -49.46
CA VAL A 387 -29.57 -15.66 -48.81
C VAL A 387 -30.86 -15.58 -49.59
N LEU A 388 -31.95 -15.80 -48.88
CA LEU A 388 -33.32 -15.59 -49.34
C LEU A 388 -33.76 -14.19 -48.90
N LEU A 389 -33.94 -13.31 -49.87
CA LEU A 389 -34.53 -12.00 -49.65
C LEU A 389 -36.06 -12.14 -49.68
N PRO A 390 -36.81 -11.50 -48.77
CA PRO A 390 -38.26 -11.51 -48.85
C PRO A 390 -38.73 -10.92 -50.19
N ASP A 391 -39.75 -11.54 -50.78
CA ASP A 391 -40.40 -11.04 -52.00
C ASP A 391 -41.08 -9.70 -51.72
N GLU A 392 -41.12 -8.83 -52.75
CA GLU A 392 -41.89 -7.60 -52.68
C GLU A 392 -43.35 -7.96 -52.38
N GLY A 393 -43.86 -7.48 -51.24
CA GLY A 393 -45.30 -7.39 -51.05
C GLY A 393 -45.85 -6.60 -52.22
N GLY A 394 -46.70 -7.24 -53.03
CA GLY A 394 -47.42 -6.57 -54.08
C GLY A 394 -48.11 -5.35 -53.50
N GLU A 395 -47.81 -4.19 -54.09
CA GLU A 395 -48.70 -3.04 -54.02
C GLU A 395 -50.08 -3.51 -54.54
N GLU A 396 -51.08 -3.56 -53.66
CA GLU A 396 -52.47 -3.39 -54.06
C GLU A 396 -52.87 -1.92 -53.94
#